data_AF-A0A8T7AFE9-F1
#
_entry.id   AF-A0A8T7AFE9-F1
#
_cell.length_a   1.000
_cell.length_b   1.000
_cell.length_c   1.000
_cell.angle_alpha   90.00
_cell.angle_beta   90.00
_cell.angle_gamma   90.00
#
_symmetry.space_group_name_H-M   'P 1'
#
loop_
_entity.id
_entity.type
_entity.pdbx_description
1 polymer ?
#
loop_
_entity_poly.entity_id
_entity_poly.type
_entity_poly.pdbx_seq_one_letter_code
_entity_poly.pdbx_strand_id
1 'polypeptide(L)'
;VQNDQLDDEAGAVKHGKFFFAPIQAQKCIARDGHAEFNKQYAETLDAFIQQAKTWLSMQEVNGVDNVRELYLQLLSKSPPPEIGYVASI
;
A
#
# COMPACT_ATOMS: atom_id res chain seq x y z
N VAL A 1 -24.23 35.56 10.55
CA VAL A 1 -23.18 36.59 10.35
C VAL A 1 -21.97 36.08 11.10
N GLN A 2 -20.83 35.67 10.57
CA GLN A 2 -20.06 35.69 9.31
C GLN A 2 -18.96 34.64 9.60
N ASN A 3 -18.20 33.99 8.73
CA ASN A 3 -18.01 33.88 7.30
C ASN A 3 -17.01 32.70 7.21
N ASP A 4 -17.21 31.76 6.30
CA ASP A 4 -16.11 31.10 5.57
C ASP A 4 -16.72 30.20 4.50
N GLN A 5 -17.35 30.86 3.53
CA GLN A 5 -17.25 30.41 2.16
C GLN A 5 -15.84 30.75 1.70
N LEU A 6 -15.00 29.73 1.60
CA LEU A 6 -13.85 29.77 0.71
C LEU A 6 -14.23 28.90 -0.49
N ASP A 7 -14.39 29.59 -1.60
CA ASP A 7 -14.41 29.04 -2.95
C ASP A 7 -13.17 28.16 -3.13
N ASP A 8 -13.37 26.91 -3.54
CA ASP A 8 -12.31 26.13 -4.18
C ASP A 8 -12.86 25.65 -5.52
N GLU A 9 -12.60 26.48 -6.53
CA GLU A 9 -12.64 26.13 -7.93
C GLU A 9 -11.72 24.93 -8.22
N ALA A 10 -12.08 24.19 -9.27
CA ALA A 10 -11.18 23.37 -10.10
C ALA A 10 -10.20 22.40 -9.39
N GLY A 11 -10.60 21.13 -9.34
CA GLY A 11 -9.64 20.03 -9.52
C GLY A 11 -8.71 19.69 -8.36
N ALA A 12 -9.08 19.99 -7.11
CA ALA A 12 -8.37 19.45 -5.96
C ALA A 12 -8.59 17.93 -5.86
N VAL A 13 -7.62 17.16 -6.37
CA VAL A 13 -7.48 15.73 -6.05
C VAL A 13 -7.51 15.61 -4.54
N LYS A 14 -8.61 15.08 -3.98
CA LYS A 14 -8.66 14.75 -2.55
C LYS A 14 -7.50 13.80 -2.29
N HIS A 15 -6.41 14.29 -1.72
CA HIS A 15 -5.32 13.46 -1.24
C HIS A 15 -5.96 12.44 -0.29
N GLY A 16 -6.12 11.21 -0.77
CA GLY A 16 -6.71 10.15 0.03
C GLY A 16 -5.91 10.08 1.32
N LYS A 17 -6.58 10.16 2.47
CA LYS A 17 -5.97 9.84 3.77
C LYS A 17 -5.64 8.34 3.90
N PHE A 18 -5.38 7.68 2.78
CA PHE A 18 -5.00 6.30 2.62
C PHE A 18 -3.63 6.29 1.99
N PHE A 19 -2.61 6.41 2.84
CA PHE A 19 -1.33 5.82 2.50
C PHE A 19 -0.81 4.99 3.66
N PHE A 20 -0.92 5.48 4.89
CA PHE A 20 -0.88 4.65 6.11
C PHE A 20 -1.72 5.40 7.13
N ALA A 21 -2.78 4.77 7.66
CA ALA A 21 -3.66 5.43 8.62
C ALA A 21 -3.46 4.89 10.05
N PRO A 22 -2.32 5.17 10.72
CA PRO A 22 -2.16 4.88 12.15
C PRO A 22 -3.34 5.36 12.99
N ILE A 23 -3.93 6.51 12.63
CA ILE A 23 -5.11 7.08 13.30
C ILE A 23 -6.32 6.13 13.20
N GLN A 24 -6.53 5.48 12.06
CA GLN A 24 -7.66 4.57 11.89
C GLN A 24 -7.42 3.26 12.65
N ALA A 25 -6.19 2.75 12.62
CA ALA A 25 -5.82 1.59 13.45
C ALA A 25 -6.03 1.89 14.95
N GLN A 26 -5.61 3.05 15.43
CA GLN A 26 -5.83 3.48 16.82
C GLN A 26 -7.32 3.54 17.20
N LYS A 27 -8.18 4.04 16.31
CA LYS A 27 -9.63 4.06 16.54
C LYS A 27 -10.23 2.67 16.65
N CYS A 28 -9.82 1.74 15.77
CA CYS A 28 -10.28 0.36 15.84
C CYS A 28 -9.78 -0.34 17.11
N ILE A 29 -8.50 -0.15 17.47
CA ILE A 29 -7.93 -0.69 18.72
C ILE A 29 -8.66 -0.15 19.95
N ALA A 30 -8.96 1.15 19.99
CA ALA A 30 -9.69 1.75 21.11
C ALA A 30 -11.14 1.25 21.22
N ARG A 31 -11.77 0.88 20.10
CA ARG A 31 -13.15 0.39 20.05
C ARG A 31 -13.25 -1.10 20.39
N ASP A 32 -12.41 -1.92 19.76
CA ASP A 32 -12.56 -3.38 19.73
C ASP A 32 -11.54 -4.08 20.66
N GLY A 33 -10.53 -3.35 21.13
CA GLY A 33 -9.39 -3.89 21.86
C GLY A 33 -8.34 -4.54 20.95
N HIS A 34 -7.12 -4.67 21.45
CA HIS A 34 -5.99 -5.18 20.68
C HIS A 34 -6.21 -6.61 20.13
N ALA A 35 -6.80 -7.50 20.94
CA ALA A 35 -6.97 -8.90 20.56
C ALA A 35 -7.93 -9.05 19.37
N GLU A 36 -9.09 -8.41 19.43
CA GLU A 36 -10.10 -8.50 18.38
C GLU A 36 -9.66 -7.74 17.11
N PHE A 37 -9.01 -6.58 17.27
CA PHE A 37 -8.39 -5.88 16.14
C PHE A 37 -7.38 -6.76 15.41
N ASN A 38 -6.47 -7.42 16.14
CA ASN A 38 -5.46 -8.28 15.54
C ASN A 38 -6.07 -9.48 14.83
N LYS A 39 -7.13 -10.07 15.39
CA LYS A 39 -7.87 -11.17 14.78
C LYS A 39 -8.49 -10.74 13.44
N GLN A 40 -9.28 -9.66 13.45
CA GLN A 40 -9.95 -9.15 12.24
C GLN A 40 -8.94 -8.70 11.18
N TYR A 41 -7.85 -8.07 11.62
CA TYR A 41 -6.75 -7.68 10.74
C TYR A 41 -6.12 -8.90 10.07
N ALA A 42 -5.81 -9.94 10.83
CA ALA A 42 -5.23 -11.17 10.30
C ALA A 42 -6.15 -11.87 9.30
N GLU A 43 -7.45 -12.00 9.62
CA GLU A 43 -8.44 -12.60 8.72
C GLU A 43 -8.58 -11.83 7.41
N THR A 44 -8.67 -10.50 7.49
CA THR A 44 -8.78 -9.63 6.30
C THR A 44 -7.51 -9.67 5.45
N LEU A 45 -6.35 -9.62 6.10
CA LEU A 45 -5.06 -9.67 5.43
C LEU A 45 -4.82 -11.01 4.74
N ASP A 46 -5.16 -12.14 5.38
CA ASP A 46 -5.03 -13.45 4.75
C ASP A 46 -5.91 -13.54 3.50
N ALA A 47 -7.19 -13.14 3.58
CA ALA A 47 -8.08 -13.13 2.42
C ALA A 47 -7.51 -12.29 1.25
N PHE A 48 -6.95 -11.11 1.56
CA PHE A 48 -6.26 -10.28 0.58
C PHE A 48 -5.03 -10.99 -0.01
N ILE A 49 -4.19 -11.62 0.81
CA ILE A 49 -3.00 -12.37 0.36
C ILE A 49 -3.41 -13.52 -0.57
N GLN A 50 -4.44 -14.29 -0.22
CA GLN A 50 -4.91 -15.38 -1.09
C GLN A 50 -5.41 -14.87 -2.43
N GLN A 51 -6.11 -13.73 -2.45
CA GLN A 51 -6.51 -13.08 -3.69
C GLN A 51 -5.29 -12.59 -4.49
N ALA A 52 -4.33 -11.93 -3.83
CA ALA A 52 -3.12 -11.40 -4.46
C ALA A 52 -2.30 -12.48 -5.16
N LYS A 53 -2.17 -13.66 -4.56
CA LYS A 53 -1.44 -14.80 -5.14
C LYS A 53 -1.95 -15.27 -6.49
N THR A 54 -3.19 -14.93 -6.87
CA THR A 54 -3.76 -15.34 -8.16
C THR A 54 -3.26 -14.49 -9.33
N TRP A 55 -2.72 -13.29 -9.06
CA TRP A 55 -2.29 -12.34 -10.09
C TRP A 55 -0.91 -11.72 -9.83
N LEU A 56 -0.28 -12.00 -8.68
CA LEU A 56 1.03 -11.50 -8.29
C LEU A 56 1.96 -12.65 -7.86
N SER A 57 3.13 -12.70 -8.49
CA SER A 57 4.26 -13.55 -8.13
C SER A 57 5.38 -12.69 -7.54
N MET A 58 6.01 -13.17 -6.46
CA MET A 58 7.09 -12.44 -5.81
C MET A 58 8.45 -13.02 -6.22
N GLN A 59 9.41 -12.16 -6.55
CA GLN A 59 10.80 -12.53 -6.82
C GLN A 59 11.75 -11.77 -5.90
N GLU A 60 12.69 -12.49 -5.30
CA GLU A 60 13.77 -11.87 -4.53
C GLU A 60 14.95 -11.53 -5.45
N VAL A 61 15.47 -10.32 -5.31
CA VAL A 61 16.60 -9.81 -6.10
C VAL A 61 17.66 -9.31 -5.13
N ASN A 62 18.77 -10.04 -5.04
CA ASN A 62 19.80 -9.80 -4.02
C ASN A 62 21.12 -9.39 -4.66
N GLY A 63 21.81 -8.43 -4.05
CA GLY A 63 23.12 -7.95 -4.45
C GLY A 63 23.08 -6.76 -5.41
N VAL A 64 24.07 -5.87 -5.27
CA VAL A 64 24.17 -4.57 -5.96
C VAL A 64 23.94 -4.68 -7.47
N ASP A 65 24.58 -5.64 -8.13
CA ASP A 65 24.52 -5.76 -9.60
C ASP A 65 23.13 -6.18 -10.09
N ASN A 66 22.49 -7.13 -9.40
CA ASN A 66 21.16 -7.61 -9.74
C ASN A 66 20.08 -6.54 -9.50
N VAL A 67 20.20 -5.79 -8.40
CA VAL A 67 19.30 -4.67 -8.12
C VAL A 67 19.46 -3.57 -9.17
N ARG A 68 20.69 -3.28 -9.59
CA ARG A 68 20.97 -2.32 -10.66
C ARG A 68 20.35 -2.76 -11.99
N GLU A 69 20.51 -4.02 -12.36
CA GLU A 69 19.94 -4.56 -13.58
C GLU A 69 18.41 -4.48 -13.58
N LEU A 70 17.77 -4.94 -12.48
CA LEU A 70 16.32 -4.81 -12.30
C LEU A 70 15.87 -3.36 -12.46
N TYR A 71 16.56 -2.42 -11.80
CA TYR A 71 16.21 -1.00 -11.88
C TYR A 71 16.28 -0.47 -13.32
N LEU A 72 17.31 -0.84 -14.08
CA LEU A 72 17.43 -0.46 -15.49
C LEU A 72 16.30 -1.08 -16.35
N GLN A 73 15.89 -2.32 -16.07
CA GLN A 73 14.76 -2.98 -16.73
C GLN A 73 13.42 -2.30 -16.41
N LEU A 74 13.22 -1.84 -15.17
CA LEU A 74 12.03 -1.06 -14.80
C LEU A 74 11.95 0.25 -15.60
N LEU A 75 13.09 0.91 -15.80
CA LEU A 75 13.18 2.17 -16.56
C LEU A 75 13.01 1.97 -18.08
N SER A 76 13.31 0.78 -18.61
CA SER A 76 13.17 0.48 -20.05
C SER A 76 11.72 0.19 -20.51
N LYS A 77 10.76 0.29 -19.58
CA LYS A 77 9.29 0.40 -19.79
C LYS A 77 8.54 -0.85 -20.25
N SER A 78 8.49 -1.89 -19.42
CA SER A 78 7.26 -2.64 -19.10
C SER A 78 7.63 -3.89 -18.32
N PRO A 79 8.02 -3.78 -17.03
CA PRO A 79 8.10 -4.97 -16.20
C PRO A 79 6.76 -5.70 -16.22
N PRO A 80 6.77 -7.05 -16.22
CA PRO A 80 5.53 -7.80 -16.17
C PRO A 80 4.77 -7.41 -14.89
N PRO A 81 3.54 -6.85 -14.98
CA PRO A 81 2.80 -6.34 -13.82
C PRO A 81 2.42 -7.44 -12.82
N GLU A 82 2.49 -8.70 -13.24
CA GLU A 82 2.30 -9.88 -12.41
C GLU A 82 3.52 -10.22 -11.54
N ILE A 83 4.65 -9.52 -11.67
CA ILE A 83 5.86 -9.76 -10.86
C ILE A 83 6.10 -8.60 -9.90
N GLY A 84 6.01 -8.90 -8.61
CA GLY A 84 6.53 -8.06 -7.53
C GLY A 84 7.96 -8.43 -7.19
N TYR A 85 8.82 -7.44 -6.97
CA TYR A 85 10.23 -7.65 -6.62
C TYR A 85 10.52 -7.23 -5.18
N VAL A 86 11.22 -8.09 -4.42
CA VAL A 86 11.81 -7.76 -3.12
C VAL A 86 13.31 -7.64 -3.33
N ALA A 87 13.84 -6.41 -3.28
CA ALA A 87 15.24 -6.13 -3.54
C ALA A 87 16.03 -5.95 -2.24
N SER A 88 17.22 -6.56 -2.15
CA SER A 88 18.19 -6.33 -1.08
C SER A 88 19.61 -6.18 -1.64
N ILE A 89 20.45 -5.39 -0.95
CA ILE A 89 21.82 -5.05 -1.38
C ILE A 89 22.83 -5.71 -0.46
#